data_AF-A0A821CHP3-F1
#
_entry.id   AF-A0A821CHP3-F1
#
_cell.length_a   1.000
_cell.length_b   1.000
_cell.length_c   1.000
_cell.angle_alpha   90.00
_cell.angle_beta   90.00
_cell.angle_gamma   90.00
#
_symmetry.space_group_name_H-M   'P 1'
#
loop_
_entity.id
_entity.type
_entity.pdbx_description
1 polymer ?
#
loop_
_entity_poly.entity_id
_entity_poly.type
_entity_poly.pdbx_seq_one_letter_code
_entity_poly.pdbx_strand_id
1 'polypeptide(L)'
;NNSTQLELILLVYRFLNEELTIYAQSIQAQRRRQILNQIQKRLNDILLCLIRISNDLLTIPEQHERLTQTCLLCVNSFLTWVEYNHFEQYELFLCELFLKFFQLNSVKLRHASFECLLSLVNKRLARRQLQQQQQQRNKRIASAPSSALNSQQEKLFLNYFLGDNTLEIFYRLIISPTDSIEQLRSIVTNDHINCLKMLGQLLVKLSNYLLQLFQQLATKSIDDNDFLTFVNERTRSFLQFLLLLNQHPFHLLSLNSYQALNLFIIRQTTLLSNEQFCLKLIFNLKQSLHRIHFPPPSSSSMSAAFIDNENEILKTQYMHNQQCFIYALFEYDSEEQFFWKFFSQYRSELQKLIKSFIGLFFTETVE
;
A
#
# COMPACT_ATOMS: atom_id res chain seq x y z
N ASN A 1 -29.32 0.58 22.00
CA ASN A 1 -29.69 -0.86 22.08
C ASN A 1 -29.45 -1.61 20.78
N ASN A 2 -29.95 -1.16 19.62
CA ASN A 2 -29.75 -1.90 18.35
C ASN A 2 -28.31 -1.84 17.80
N SER A 3 -27.59 -0.72 17.96
CA SER A 3 -26.19 -0.58 17.51
C SER A 3 -25.23 -1.52 18.24
N THR A 4 -25.39 -1.66 19.56
CA THR A 4 -24.60 -2.58 20.39
C THR A 4 -24.85 -4.04 20.02
N GLN A 5 -26.09 -4.42 19.76
CA GLN A 5 -26.42 -5.78 19.30
C GLN A 5 -25.81 -6.07 17.94
N LEU A 6 -25.88 -5.12 17.00
CA LEU A 6 -25.22 -5.26 15.71
C LEU A 6 -23.70 -5.40 15.84
N GLU A 7 -23.07 -4.59 16.69
CA GLU A 7 -21.63 -4.70 16.97
C GLU A 7 -21.27 -6.10 17.49
N LEU A 8 -22.03 -6.64 18.44
CA LEU A 8 -21.81 -7.99 18.97
C LEU A 8 -21.94 -9.06 17.88
N ILE A 9 -22.93 -8.96 17.00
CA ILE A 9 -23.11 -9.89 15.88
C ILE A 9 -21.88 -9.83 14.95
N LEU A 10 -21.41 -8.64 14.61
CA LEU A 10 -20.22 -8.44 13.76
C LEU A 10 -18.96 -9.00 14.41
N LEU A 11 -18.78 -8.81 15.72
CA LEU A 11 -17.67 -9.38 16.48
C LEU A 11 -17.71 -10.91 16.48
N VAL A 12 -18.88 -11.52 16.68
CA VAL A 12 -19.03 -12.98 16.62
C VAL A 12 -18.62 -13.51 15.25
N TYR A 13 -19.06 -12.88 14.15
CA TYR A 13 -18.65 -13.28 12.81
C TYR A 13 -17.16 -13.11 12.57
N ARG A 14 -16.59 -11.99 13.02
CA ARG A 14 -15.16 -11.73 12.89
C ARG A 14 -14.32 -12.78 13.63
N PHE A 15 -14.59 -13.00 14.91
CA PHE A 15 -13.85 -13.98 15.72
C PHE A 15 -14.04 -15.40 15.20
N LEU A 16 -15.26 -15.76 14.77
CA LEU A 16 -15.49 -17.06 14.12
C LEU A 16 -14.62 -17.21 12.87
N ASN A 17 -14.51 -16.19 12.02
CA ASN A 17 -13.64 -16.25 10.83
C ASN A 17 -12.15 -16.36 11.21
N GLU A 18 -11.69 -15.57 12.17
CA GLU A 18 -10.29 -15.62 12.63
C GLU A 18 -9.93 -17.02 13.16
N GLU A 19 -10.81 -17.64 13.95
CA GLU A 19 -10.66 -19.02 14.44
C GLU A 19 -10.65 -20.05 13.30
N LEU A 20 -11.50 -19.87 12.29
CA LEU A 20 -11.57 -20.78 11.14
C LEU A 20 -10.42 -20.60 10.14
N THR A 21 -9.66 -19.51 10.20
CA THR A 21 -8.66 -19.17 9.18
C THR A 21 -7.26 -19.01 9.76
N ILE A 22 -7.08 -18.05 10.67
CA ILE A 22 -5.79 -17.67 11.28
C ILE A 22 -5.43 -18.65 12.38
N TYR A 23 -6.34 -18.87 13.33
CA TYR A 23 -6.12 -19.75 14.48
C TYR A 23 -6.62 -21.17 14.22
N ALA A 24 -6.61 -21.62 12.97
CA ALA A 24 -7.16 -22.89 12.52
C ALA A 24 -6.74 -24.15 13.30
N GLN A 25 -5.66 -24.06 14.08
CA GLN A 25 -5.15 -25.12 14.96
C GLN A 25 -6.00 -25.30 16.23
N SER A 26 -6.80 -24.31 16.63
CA SER A 26 -7.67 -24.32 17.82
C SER A 26 -8.91 -25.22 17.65
N ILE A 27 -9.29 -25.54 16.40
CA ILE A 27 -10.50 -26.30 16.08
C ILE A 27 -10.14 -27.59 15.34
N GLN A 28 -10.79 -28.70 15.71
CA GLN A 28 -10.65 -29.97 15.01
C GLN A 28 -10.93 -29.81 13.50
N ALA A 29 -10.01 -30.29 12.66
CA ALA A 29 -10.03 -30.05 11.21
C ALA A 29 -11.35 -30.46 10.52
N GLN A 30 -11.97 -31.57 10.93
CA GLN A 30 -13.25 -32.01 10.38
C GLN A 30 -14.38 -31.03 10.72
N ARG A 31 -14.45 -30.58 11.98
CA ARG A 31 -15.43 -29.60 12.44
C ARG A 31 -15.24 -28.25 11.75
N ARG A 32 -14.00 -27.79 11.62
CA ARG A 32 -13.63 -26.59 10.87
C ARG A 32 -14.15 -26.63 9.44
N ARG A 33 -13.90 -27.73 8.71
CA ARG A 33 -14.41 -27.91 7.34
C ARG A 33 -15.95 -27.89 7.26
N GLN A 34 -16.64 -28.51 8.22
CA GLN A 34 -18.10 -28.48 8.26
C GLN A 34 -18.63 -27.05 8.42
N ILE A 35 -18.06 -26.27 9.35
CA ILE A 35 -18.48 -24.88 9.59
C ILE A 35 -18.19 -24.02 8.37
N LEU A 36 -16.98 -24.10 7.79
CA LEU A 36 -16.63 -23.37 6.57
C LEU A 36 -17.60 -23.68 5.42
N ASN A 37 -17.94 -24.95 5.20
CA ASN A 37 -18.91 -25.34 4.18
C ASN A 37 -20.32 -24.77 4.42
N GLN A 38 -20.73 -24.64 5.69
CA GLN A 38 -22.01 -24.01 6.03
C GLN A 38 -21.99 -22.50 5.78
N ILE A 39 -20.90 -21.82 6.14
CA ILE A 39 -20.73 -20.39 5.88
C ILE A 39 -20.68 -20.14 4.37
N GLN A 40 -19.93 -20.96 3.62
CA GLN A 40 -19.78 -20.83 2.17
C GLN A 40 -21.13 -20.92 1.43
N LYS A 41 -22.07 -21.76 1.90
CA LYS A 41 -23.43 -21.87 1.35
C LYS A 41 -24.25 -20.58 1.48
N ARG A 42 -23.96 -19.74 2.48
CA ARG A 42 -24.67 -18.47 2.75
C ARG A 42 -23.83 -17.25 2.46
N LEU A 43 -22.67 -17.44 1.83
CA LEU A 43 -21.65 -16.41 1.73
C LEU A 43 -22.12 -15.19 0.94
N ASN A 44 -22.86 -15.41 -0.14
CA ASN A 44 -23.39 -14.32 -0.96
C ASN A 44 -24.36 -13.43 -0.17
N ASP A 45 -25.17 -14.02 0.70
CA ASP A 45 -26.12 -13.26 1.56
C ASP A 45 -25.37 -12.50 2.65
N ILE A 46 -24.40 -13.16 3.30
CA ILE A 46 -23.59 -12.57 4.38
C ILE A 46 -22.76 -11.40 3.85
N LEU A 47 -22.02 -11.60 2.75
CA LEU A 47 -21.19 -10.54 2.16
C LEU A 47 -22.04 -9.35 1.73
N LEU A 48 -23.16 -9.57 1.04
CA LEU A 48 -24.07 -8.50 0.64
C LEU A 48 -24.60 -7.71 1.84
N CYS A 49 -24.96 -8.42 2.92
CA CYS A 49 -25.42 -7.78 4.15
C CYS A 49 -24.32 -6.90 4.76
N LEU A 50 -23.09 -7.41 4.89
CA LEU A 50 -21.96 -6.66 5.43
C LEU A 50 -21.60 -5.44 4.56
N ILE A 51 -21.67 -5.58 3.23
CA ILE A 51 -21.44 -4.49 2.28
C ILE A 51 -22.49 -3.38 2.46
N ARG A 52 -23.77 -3.75 2.56
CA ARG A 52 -24.86 -2.80 2.79
C ARG A 52 -24.69 -2.08 4.13
N ILE A 53 -24.45 -2.81 5.21
CA ILE A 53 -24.20 -2.22 6.54
C ILE A 53 -23.02 -1.24 6.47
N SER A 54 -21.92 -1.62 5.82
CA SER A 54 -20.75 -0.75 5.68
C SER A 54 -21.08 0.54 4.93
N ASN A 55 -21.86 0.45 3.85
CA ASN A 55 -22.31 1.62 3.10
C ASN A 55 -23.27 2.50 3.92
N ASP A 56 -24.20 1.91 4.66
CA ASP A 56 -25.14 2.66 5.49
C ASP A 56 -24.40 3.42 6.60
N LEU A 57 -23.45 2.77 7.28
CA LEU A 57 -22.64 3.38 8.35
C LEU A 57 -21.82 4.58 7.88
N LEU A 58 -21.44 4.64 6.60
CA LEU A 58 -20.77 5.80 6.01
C LEU A 58 -21.69 7.04 5.96
N THR A 59 -23.00 6.83 5.78
CA THR A 59 -23.99 7.91 5.57
C THR A 59 -24.63 8.44 6.86
N ILE A 60 -24.40 7.79 8.00
CA ILE A 60 -25.01 8.18 9.28
C ILE A 60 -24.34 9.45 9.82
N PRO A 61 -25.10 10.51 10.17
CA PRO A 61 -24.56 11.76 10.68
C PRO A 61 -23.91 11.65 12.07
N GLU A 62 -24.42 10.76 12.93
CA GLU A 62 -23.78 10.35 14.19
C GLU A 62 -22.88 9.14 13.94
N GLN A 63 -21.72 9.35 13.33
CA GLN A 63 -20.82 8.26 12.97
C GLN A 63 -20.40 7.44 14.21
N HIS A 64 -20.88 6.20 14.28
CA HIS A 64 -20.43 5.23 15.27
C HIS A 64 -19.06 4.67 14.84
N GLU A 65 -17.98 5.41 15.12
CA GLU A 65 -16.61 5.05 14.72
C GLU A 65 -16.28 3.59 15.08
N ARG A 66 -16.55 3.18 16.31
CA ARG A 66 -16.28 1.82 16.80
C ARG A 66 -17.07 0.75 16.03
N LEU A 67 -18.37 0.95 15.84
CA LEU A 67 -19.21 0.00 15.09
C LEU A 67 -18.77 -0.09 13.63
N THR A 68 -18.43 1.04 13.02
CA THR A 68 -17.94 1.14 11.64
C THR A 68 -16.61 0.42 11.49
N GLN A 69 -15.68 0.63 12.42
CA GLN A 69 -14.41 -0.09 12.45
C GLN A 69 -14.65 -1.60 12.57
N THR A 70 -15.50 -2.04 13.49
CA THR A 70 -15.86 -3.46 13.67
C THR A 70 -16.47 -4.05 12.39
N CYS A 71 -17.33 -3.30 11.70
CA CYS A 71 -17.92 -3.74 10.43
C CYS A 71 -16.86 -3.92 9.34
N LEU A 72 -15.96 -2.95 9.16
CA LEU A 72 -14.87 -3.03 8.19
C LEU A 72 -13.94 -4.21 8.48
N LEU A 73 -13.56 -4.41 9.75
CA LEU A 73 -12.70 -5.55 10.14
C LEU A 73 -13.42 -6.89 9.96
N CYS A 74 -14.74 -6.95 10.19
CA CYS A 74 -15.55 -8.12 9.87
C CYS A 74 -15.54 -8.39 8.35
N VAL A 75 -15.77 -7.38 7.51
CA VAL A 75 -15.69 -7.51 6.05
C VAL A 75 -14.30 -8.02 5.62
N ASN A 76 -13.24 -7.40 6.15
CA ASN A 76 -11.87 -7.82 5.88
C ASN A 76 -11.65 -9.30 6.22
N SER A 77 -12.14 -9.77 7.37
CA SER A 77 -12.01 -11.17 7.80
C SER A 77 -12.58 -12.15 6.77
N PHE A 78 -13.69 -11.81 6.08
CA PHE A 78 -14.21 -12.61 4.97
C PHE A 78 -13.35 -12.48 3.71
N LEU A 79 -12.96 -11.26 3.33
CA LEU A 79 -12.13 -11.01 2.14
C LEU A 79 -10.80 -11.76 2.18
N THR A 80 -10.26 -12.07 3.36
CA THR A 80 -9.00 -12.83 3.47
C THR A 80 -9.08 -14.25 2.90
N TRP A 81 -10.17 -15.00 3.13
CA TRP A 81 -10.24 -16.43 2.80
C TRP A 81 -11.18 -16.72 1.65
N VAL A 82 -12.23 -15.92 1.46
CA VAL A 82 -13.22 -16.10 0.39
C VAL A 82 -12.55 -16.12 -0.98
N GLU A 83 -13.01 -17.00 -1.87
CA GLU A 83 -12.55 -17.03 -3.26
C GLU A 83 -13.02 -15.81 -4.03
N TYR A 84 -12.16 -15.29 -4.91
CA TYR A 84 -12.40 -14.05 -5.66
C TYR A 84 -13.74 -14.03 -6.42
N ASN A 85 -14.15 -15.17 -6.98
CA ASN A 85 -15.39 -15.31 -7.76
C ASN A 85 -16.66 -14.90 -6.97
N HIS A 86 -16.64 -14.98 -5.63
CA HIS A 86 -17.80 -14.62 -4.80
C HIS A 86 -18.04 -13.11 -4.69
N PHE A 87 -17.01 -12.29 -4.88
CA PHE A 87 -17.11 -10.84 -4.77
C PHE A 87 -16.65 -10.09 -6.02
N GLU A 88 -16.22 -10.78 -7.08
CA GLU A 88 -15.75 -10.21 -8.35
C GLU A 88 -16.73 -9.15 -8.91
N GLN A 89 -18.03 -9.43 -8.88
CA GLN A 89 -19.07 -8.48 -9.34
C GLN A 89 -19.18 -7.21 -8.49
N TYR A 90 -18.77 -7.26 -7.22
CA TYR A 90 -18.83 -6.14 -6.28
C TYR A 90 -17.48 -5.44 -6.11
N GLU A 91 -16.41 -5.92 -6.75
CA GLU A 91 -15.05 -5.47 -6.49
C GLU A 91 -14.88 -3.96 -6.70
N LEU A 92 -15.37 -3.41 -7.80
CA LEU A 92 -15.28 -1.98 -8.07
C LEU A 92 -16.06 -1.15 -7.05
N PHE A 93 -17.24 -1.65 -6.64
CA PHE A 93 -18.04 -1.03 -5.59
C PHE A 93 -17.32 -1.06 -4.24
N LEU A 94 -16.69 -2.19 -3.90
CA LEU A 94 -15.89 -2.34 -2.68
C LEU A 94 -14.70 -1.38 -2.67
N CYS A 95 -13.98 -1.24 -3.79
CA CYS A 95 -12.91 -0.26 -3.93
C CYS A 95 -13.42 1.16 -3.65
N GLU A 96 -14.51 1.57 -4.29
CA GLU A 96 -15.12 2.89 -4.08
C GLU A 96 -15.55 3.09 -2.62
N LEU A 97 -16.26 2.12 -2.05
CA LEU A 97 -16.75 2.15 -0.67
C LEU A 97 -15.61 2.33 0.32
N PHE A 98 -14.54 1.53 0.21
CA PHE A 98 -13.39 1.64 1.09
C PHE A 98 -12.67 2.98 0.89
N LEU A 99 -12.51 3.46 -0.33
CA LEU A 99 -11.90 4.77 -0.59
C LEU A 99 -12.67 5.93 0.04
N LYS A 100 -14.01 5.85 0.16
CA LYS A 100 -14.80 6.89 0.85
C LYS A 100 -14.46 7.02 2.33
N PHE A 101 -14.06 5.94 3.02
CA PHE A 101 -13.64 6.04 4.43
C PHE A 101 -12.37 6.85 4.64
N PHE A 102 -11.58 7.08 3.60
CA PHE A 102 -10.40 7.95 3.67
C PHE A 102 -10.73 9.43 3.79
N GLN A 103 -11.93 9.82 3.37
CA GLN A 103 -12.41 11.19 3.49
C GLN A 103 -12.85 11.52 4.92
N LEU A 104 -12.99 10.51 5.79
CA LEU A 104 -13.33 10.69 7.19
C LEU A 104 -12.12 11.09 8.03
N ASN A 105 -12.35 11.89 9.06
CA ASN A 105 -11.34 12.30 10.04
C ASN A 105 -11.09 11.26 11.15
N SER A 106 -10.97 9.99 10.77
CA SER A 106 -10.61 8.91 11.69
C SER A 106 -9.48 8.06 11.13
N VAL A 107 -8.35 8.01 11.86
CA VAL A 107 -7.21 7.14 11.54
C VAL A 107 -7.59 5.67 11.66
N LYS A 108 -8.45 5.32 12.63
CA LYS A 108 -8.92 3.93 12.85
C LYS A 108 -9.73 3.40 11.68
N LEU A 109 -10.64 4.23 11.14
CA LEU A 109 -11.43 3.87 9.98
C LEU A 109 -10.58 3.78 8.71
N ARG A 110 -9.63 4.70 8.53
CA ARG A 110 -8.63 4.62 7.44
C ARG A 110 -7.82 3.34 7.52
N HIS A 111 -7.36 2.95 8.72
CA HIS A 111 -6.60 1.72 8.93
C HIS A 111 -7.42 0.48 8.54
N ALA A 112 -8.63 0.32 9.10
CA ALA A 112 -9.50 -0.80 8.78
C ALA A 112 -9.87 -0.84 7.29
N SER A 113 -10.04 0.33 6.68
CA SER A 113 -10.29 0.44 5.24
C SER A 113 -9.08 0.05 4.39
N PHE A 114 -7.86 0.39 4.82
CA PHE A 114 -6.63 -0.08 4.18
C PHE A 114 -6.50 -1.60 4.23
N GLU A 115 -6.82 -2.24 5.36
CA GLU A 115 -6.85 -3.71 5.45
C GLU A 115 -7.75 -4.32 4.38
N CYS A 116 -8.98 -3.78 4.24
CA CYS A 116 -9.94 -4.25 3.25
C CYS A 116 -9.42 -4.09 1.81
N LEU A 117 -8.88 -2.91 1.48
CA LEU A 117 -8.30 -2.64 0.16
C LEU A 117 -7.13 -3.57 -0.16
N LEU A 118 -6.24 -3.79 0.81
CA LEU A 118 -5.08 -4.65 0.64
C LEU A 118 -5.50 -6.10 0.40
N SER A 119 -6.48 -6.61 1.15
CA SER A 119 -7.07 -7.94 0.94
C SER A 119 -7.66 -8.08 -0.47
N LEU A 120 -8.41 -7.07 -0.93
CA LEU A 120 -9.01 -7.05 -2.26
C LEU A 120 -7.93 -7.08 -3.37
N VAL A 121 -6.93 -6.20 -3.28
CA VAL A 121 -5.82 -6.14 -4.25
C VAL A 121 -5.02 -7.45 -4.27
N ASN A 122 -4.75 -8.04 -3.10
CA ASN A 122 -4.06 -9.33 -3.02
C ASN A 122 -4.87 -10.46 -3.67
N LYS A 123 -6.19 -10.49 -3.48
CA LYS A 123 -7.05 -11.49 -4.13
C LYS A 123 -7.08 -11.33 -5.65
N ARG A 124 -7.16 -10.09 -6.14
CA ARG A 124 -7.08 -9.81 -7.58
C ARG A 124 -5.74 -10.26 -8.18
N LEU A 125 -4.63 -9.93 -7.51
CA LEU A 125 -3.29 -10.36 -7.90
C LEU A 125 -3.17 -11.89 -7.95
N ALA A 126 -3.65 -12.59 -6.91
CA ALA A 126 -3.62 -14.05 -6.85
C ALA A 126 -4.46 -14.67 -7.97
N ARG A 127 -5.65 -14.13 -8.26
CA ARG A 127 -6.51 -14.58 -9.36
C ARG A 127 -5.81 -14.46 -10.70
N ARG A 128 -5.15 -13.34 -10.96
CA ARG A 128 -4.39 -13.12 -12.19
C ARG A 128 -3.18 -14.04 -12.33
N GLN A 129 -2.43 -14.24 -11.27
CA GLN A 129 -1.30 -15.18 -11.28
C GLN A 129 -1.77 -16.61 -11.62
N LEU A 130 -2.89 -17.04 -11.05
CA LEU A 130 -3.51 -18.32 -11.38
C LEU A 130 -3.94 -18.39 -12.85
N GLN A 131 -4.57 -17.33 -13.38
CA GLN A 131 -4.94 -17.25 -14.80
C GLN A 131 -3.71 -17.32 -15.72
N GLN A 132 -2.63 -16.60 -15.39
CA GLN A 132 -1.38 -16.64 -16.15
C GLN A 132 -0.73 -18.03 -16.12
N GLN A 133 -0.70 -18.69 -14.95
CA GLN A 133 -0.18 -20.06 -14.84
C GLN A 133 -1.03 -21.06 -15.64
N GLN A 134 -2.35 -20.92 -15.60
CA GLN A 134 -3.26 -21.73 -16.40
C GLN A 134 -3.06 -21.48 -17.89
N GLN A 135 -2.92 -20.23 -18.33
CA GLN A 135 -2.60 -19.89 -19.72
C GLN A 135 -1.25 -20.46 -20.16
N GLN A 136 -0.21 -20.41 -19.33
CA GLN A 136 1.09 -21.01 -19.65
C GLN A 136 1.00 -22.53 -19.78
N ARG A 137 0.20 -23.21 -18.94
CA ARG A 137 -0.07 -24.64 -19.07
C ARG A 137 -0.89 -24.95 -20.34
N ASN A 138 -1.92 -24.14 -20.61
CA ASN A 138 -2.83 -24.31 -21.73
C ASN A 138 -2.28 -23.80 -23.06
N LYS A 139 -1.17 -23.07 -23.11
CA LYS A 139 -0.45 -22.78 -24.37
C LYS A 139 0.00 -24.05 -25.11
N ARG A 140 -0.06 -25.23 -24.47
CA ARG A 140 0.10 -26.55 -25.12
C ARG A 140 -1.19 -27.09 -25.79
N ILE A 141 -2.35 -26.50 -25.52
CA ILE A 141 -3.67 -26.92 -26.02
C ILE A 141 -4.44 -25.65 -26.43
N ALA A 142 -4.40 -25.32 -27.73
CA ALA A 142 -5.14 -24.27 -28.45
C ALA A 142 -5.80 -23.14 -27.63
N SER A 143 -5.34 -21.91 -27.85
CA SER A 143 -5.84 -20.67 -27.24
C SER A 143 -7.32 -20.42 -27.49
N ALA A 144 -8.17 -20.68 -26.49
CA ALA A 144 -9.55 -20.21 -26.48
C ALA A 144 -9.59 -18.67 -26.23
N PRO A 145 -10.38 -17.90 -27.00
CA PRO A 145 -10.40 -16.43 -26.97
C PRO A 145 -11.12 -15.82 -25.75
N SER A 146 -11.66 -16.63 -24.82
CA SER A 146 -12.45 -16.16 -23.68
C SER A 146 -11.64 -15.66 -22.47
N SER A 147 -10.32 -15.48 -22.60
CA SER A 147 -9.44 -14.99 -21.54
C SER A 147 -8.83 -13.62 -21.81
N ALA A 148 -9.42 -12.88 -22.76
CA ALA A 148 -9.02 -11.52 -23.08
C ALA A 148 -9.25 -10.58 -21.88
N LEU A 149 -8.23 -9.81 -21.54
CA LEU A 149 -8.27 -8.79 -20.50
C LEU A 149 -9.35 -7.75 -20.82
N ASN A 150 -10.29 -7.52 -19.91
CA ASN A 150 -11.30 -6.46 -20.07
C ASN A 150 -10.67 -5.08 -19.80
N SER A 151 -10.19 -4.40 -20.84
CA SER A 151 -9.45 -3.12 -20.69
C SER A 151 -10.28 -2.03 -20.02
N GLN A 152 -11.61 -2.00 -20.18
CA GLN A 152 -12.47 -1.02 -19.49
C GLN A 152 -12.53 -1.26 -17.99
N GLN A 153 -12.73 -2.51 -17.56
CA GLN A 153 -12.73 -2.86 -16.14
C GLN A 153 -11.37 -2.58 -15.50
N GLU A 154 -10.28 -2.77 -16.25
CA GLU A 154 -8.93 -2.43 -15.79
C GLU A 154 -8.70 -0.93 -15.66
N LYS A 155 -9.18 -0.13 -16.62
CA LYS A 155 -9.13 1.33 -16.52
C LYS A 155 -9.84 1.82 -15.25
N LEU A 156 -11.03 1.29 -14.98
CA LEU A 156 -11.79 1.62 -13.77
C LEU A 156 -11.05 1.22 -12.49
N PHE A 157 -10.54 -0.02 -12.43
CA PHE A 157 -9.77 -0.49 -11.27
C PHE A 157 -8.54 0.39 -11.02
N LEU A 158 -7.74 0.67 -12.07
CA LEU A 158 -6.56 1.52 -11.94
C LEU A 158 -6.92 2.95 -11.53
N ASN A 159 -8.01 3.53 -12.03
CA ASN A 159 -8.45 4.86 -11.62
C ASN A 159 -8.83 4.94 -10.14
N TYR A 160 -9.36 3.87 -9.54
CA TYR A 160 -9.64 3.87 -8.11
C TYR A 160 -8.38 4.08 -7.26
N PHE A 161 -7.22 3.55 -7.67
CA PHE A 161 -5.98 3.63 -6.88
C PHE A 161 -4.99 4.69 -7.38
N LEU A 162 -4.92 4.90 -8.70
CA LEU A 162 -3.94 5.73 -9.39
C LEU A 162 -4.59 6.96 -10.06
N GLY A 163 -5.88 7.18 -9.82
CA GLY A 163 -6.56 8.42 -10.17
C GLY A 163 -6.00 9.58 -9.36
N ASP A 164 -5.98 10.78 -9.94
CA ASP A 164 -5.33 11.94 -9.34
C ASP A 164 -5.95 12.29 -7.98
N ASN A 165 -7.28 12.19 -7.86
CA ASN A 165 -7.99 12.37 -6.58
C ASN A 165 -7.57 11.35 -5.52
N THR A 166 -7.39 10.08 -5.88
CA THR A 166 -6.97 9.05 -4.90
C THR A 166 -5.52 9.24 -4.51
N LEU A 167 -4.64 9.53 -5.46
CA LEU A 167 -3.25 9.84 -5.16
C LEU A 167 -3.14 11.09 -4.28
N GLU A 168 -4.00 12.10 -4.48
CA GLU A 168 -4.09 13.26 -3.60
C GLU A 168 -4.58 12.87 -2.20
N ILE A 169 -5.60 12.02 -2.08
CA ILE A 169 -6.04 11.49 -0.77
C ILE A 169 -4.89 10.78 -0.06
N PHE A 170 -4.18 9.88 -0.76
CA PHE A 170 -3.01 9.21 -0.18
C PHE A 170 -1.87 10.18 0.12
N TYR A 171 -1.69 11.22 -0.69
CA TYR A 171 -0.72 12.28 -0.45
C TYR A 171 -1.06 13.07 0.80
N ARG A 172 -2.33 13.41 1.03
CA ARG A 172 -2.78 14.07 2.27
C ARG A 172 -2.53 13.21 3.51
N LEU A 173 -2.54 11.88 3.40
CA LEU A 173 -2.12 10.99 4.50
C LEU A 173 -0.60 11.08 4.78
N ILE A 174 0.18 11.42 3.76
CA ILE A 174 1.64 11.59 3.82
C ILE A 174 2.00 13.00 4.30
N ILE A 175 1.20 14.04 3.99
CA ILE A 175 1.41 15.43 4.47
C ILE A 175 0.82 15.63 5.88
N SER A 176 1.23 14.83 6.84
CA SER A 176 1.24 15.29 8.23
C SER A 176 2.62 15.32 8.88
N PRO A 177 3.74 15.63 8.18
CA PRO A 177 4.93 16.12 8.84
C PRO A 177 4.73 17.63 9.00
N THR A 178 4.21 18.03 10.13
CA THR A 178 4.32 19.41 10.57
C THR A 178 5.81 19.77 10.66
N ASP A 179 6.19 20.98 10.26
CA ASP A 179 7.56 21.47 10.47
C ASP A 179 7.90 21.53 11.99
N SER A 180 6.87 21.56 12.83
CA SER A 180 6.98 21.37 14.26
C SER A 180 7.13 19.89 14.64
N ILE A 181 8.28 19.56 15.24
CA ILE A 181 8.58 18.28 15.88
C ILE A 181 7.57 17.94 16.99
N GLU A 182 7.08 18.95 17.72
CA GLU A 182 6.12 18.75 18.82
C GLU A 182 4.73 18.35 18.30
N GLN A 183 4.27 19.02 17.24
CA GLN A 183 3.01 18.65 16.58
C GLN A 183 3.12 17.24 15.98
N LEU A 184 4.27 16.88 15.39
CA LEU A 184 4.48 15.54 14.86
C LEU A 184 4.36 14.47 15.97
N ARG A 185 4.91 14.71 17.16
CA ARG A 185 4.76 13.79 18.31
C ARG A 185 3.30 13.60 18.75
N SER A 186 2.45 14.60 18.55
CA SER A 186 1.01 14.49 18.87
C SER A 186 0.21 13.72 17.81
N ILE A 187 0.69 13.68 16.56
CA ILE A 187 0.04 13.03 15.42
C ILE A 187 0.47 11.57 15.30
N VAL A 188 1.76 11.30 15.51
CA VAL A 188 2.33 9.96 15.38
C VAL A 188 1.80 9.08 16.51
N THR A 189 0.95 8.13 16.14
CA THR A 189 0.38 7.11 17.00
C THR A 189 0.60 5.73 16.35
N ASN A 190 0.38 4.65 17.11
CA ASN A 190 0.44 3.30 16.55
C ASN A 190 -0.52 3.11 15.38
N ASP A 191 -1.75 3.63 15.47
CA ASP A 191 -2.73 3.55 14.39
C ASP A 191 -2.28 4.33 13.15
N HIS A 192 -1.64 5.49 13.34
CA HIS A 192 -1.06 6.26 12.23
C HIS A 192 0.07 5.50 11.54
N ILE A 193 1.03 4.95 12.30
CA ILE A 193 2.14 4.16 11.75
C ILE A 193 1.62 2.93 11.02
N ASN A 194 0.63 2.23 11.58
CA ASN A 194 0.02 1.09 10.92
C ASN A 194 -0.66 1.49 9.61
N CYS A 195 -1.35 2.64 9.54
CA CYS A 195 -1.85 3.19 8.28
C CYS A 195 -0.73 3.41 7.26
N LEU A 196 0.39 4.03 7.65
CA LEU A 196 1.51 4.27 6.76
C LEU A 196 2.16 2.96 6.28
N LYS A 197 2.28 1.95 7.15
CA LYS A 197 2.76 0.61 6.80
C LYS A 197 1.86 -0.03 5.73
N MET A 198 0.56 0.06 5.92
CA MET A 198 -0.42 -0.50 4.98
C MET A 198 -0.43 0.24 3.64
N LEU A 199 -0.30 1.56 3.65
CA LEU A 199 -0.08 2.34 2.43
C LEU A 199 1.16 1.84 1.69
N GLY A 200 2.31 1.76 2.35
CA GLY A 200 3.55 1.26 1.73
C GLY A 200 3.39 -0.13 1.10
N GLN A 201 2.75 -1.07 1.80
CA GLN A 201 2.47 -2.40 1.26
C GLN A 201 1.55 -2.37 0.04
N LEU A 202 0.47 -1.58 0.10
CA LEU A 202 -0.47 -1.41 -1.01
C LEU A 202 0.25 -0.89 -2.26
N LEU A 203 1.14 0.09 -2.12
CA LEU A 203 1.86 0.67 -3.24
C LEU A 203 2.85 -0.31 -3.89
N VAL A 204 3.52 -1.15 -3.11
CA VAL A 204 4.35 -2.23 -3.65
C VAL A 204 3.50 -3.24 -4.42
N LYS A 205 2.30 -3.57 -3.92
CA LYS A 205 1.37 -4.47 -4.63
C LYS A 205 0.86 -3.86 -5.94
N LEU A 206 0.50 -2.58 -5.94
CA LEU A 206 0.11 -1.83 -7.15
C LEU A 206 1.25 -1.74 -8.17
N SER A 207 2.49 -1.55 -7.70
CA SER A 207 3.68 -1.56 -8.57
C SER A 207 3.85 -2.89 -9.27
N ASN A 208 3.75 -4.00 -8.53
CA ASN A 208 3.79 -5.35 -9.10
C ASN A 208 2.64 -5.60 -10.07
N TYR A 209 1.45 -5.08 -9.77
CA TYR A 209 0.28 -5.16 -10.63
C TYR A 209 0.51 -4.47 -11.98
N LEU A 210 1.00 -3.23 -11.97
CA LEU A 210 1.33 -2.47 -13.16
C LEU A 210 2.41 -3.17 -14.01
N LEU A 211 3.45 -3.70 -13.38
CA LEU A 211 4.49 -4.45 -14.09
C LEU A 211 3.96 -5.72 -14.75
N GLN A 212 3.02 -6.43 -14.11
CA GLN A 212 2.34 -7.57 -14.73
C GLN A 212 1.47 -7.14 -15.92
N LEU A 213 0.80 -5.99 -15.84
CA LEU A 213 0.04 -5.41 -16.96
C LEU A 213 0.95 -5.08 -18.14
N PHE A 214 2.10 -4.42 -17.91
CA PHE A 214 3.06 -4.14 -18.97
C PHE A 214 3.58 -5.41 -19.64
N GLN A 215 3.86 -6.46 -18.87
CA GLN A 215 4.27 -7.75 -19.43
C GLN A 215 3.17 -8.37 -20.32
N GLN A 216 1.90 -8.26 -19.94
CA GLN A 216 0.77 -8.74 -20.73
C GLN A 216 0.59 -7.94 -22.04
N LEU A 217 0.75 -6.61 -21.97
CA LEU A 217 0.68 -5.73 -23.13
C LEU A 217 1.84 -5.97 -24.11
N ALA A 218 3.08 -6.12 -23.60
CA ALA A 218 4.26 -6.38 -24.41
C ALA A 218 4.20 -7.71 -25.17
N THR A 219 3.52 -8.72 -24.63
CA THR A 219 3.36 -10.03 -25.28
C THR A 219 2.30 -10.05 -26.40
N LYS A 220 1.79 -8.88 -26.82
CA LYS A 220 0.76 -8.70 -27.87
C LYS A 220 -0.50 -9.56 -27.66
N SER A 221 -0.78 -9.94 -26.42
CA SER A 221 -2.03 -10.63 -26.08
C SER A 221 -3.25 -9.71 -26.22
N ILE A 222 -3.01 -8.39 -26.30
CA ILE A 222 -3.99 -7.32 -26.39
C ILE A 222 -3.38 -6.24 -27.30
N ASP A 223 -4.02 -5.93 -28.42
CA ASP A 223 -3.64 -4.82 -29.32
C ASP A 223 -4.55 -3.62 -29.02
N ASP A 224 -4.35 -2.98 -27.88
CA ASP A 224 -5.15 -1.84 -27.39
C ASP A 224 -4.20 -0.68 -27.02
N ASN A 225 -3.82 0.09 -28.04
CA ASN A 225 -2.92 1.24 -27.88
C ASN A 225 -3.52 2.31 -26.95
N ASP A 226 -4.83 2.48 -26.93
CA ASP A 226 -5.51 3.43 -26.04
C ASP A 226 -5.39 3.00 -24.58
N PHE A 227 -5.47 1.69 -24.31
CA PHE A 227 -5.23 1.16 -22.98
C PHE A 227 -3.75 1.26 -22.57
N LEU A 228 -2.80 0.99 -23.48
CA LEU A 228 -1.38 1.17 -23.19
C LEU A 228 -1.05 2.64 -22.87
N THR A 229 -1.56 3.60 -23.64
CA THR A 229 -1.41 5.03 -23.36
C THR A 229 -1.96 5.39 -21.98
N PHE A 230 -3.16 4.92 -21.65
CA PHE A 230 -3.75 5.14 -20.33
C PHE A 230 -2.90 4.55 -19.18
N VAL A 231 -2.41 3.31 -19.33
CA VAL A 231 -1.58 2.67 -18.30
C VAL A 231 -0.26 3.42 -18.13
N ASN A 232 0.34 3.90 -19.22
CA ASN A 232 1.55 4.73 -19.17
C ASN A 232 1.32 6.04 -18.42
N GLU A 233 0.23 6.75 -18.70
CA GLU A 233 -0.13 7.99 -18.00
C GLU A 233 -0.30 7.77 -16.50
N ARG A 234 -1.11 6.78 -16.11
CA ARG A 234 -1.35 6.46 -14.70
C ARG A 234 -0.07 6.01 -13.99
N THR A 235 0.80 5.25 -14.68
CA THR A 235 2.09 4.84 -14.13
C THR A 235 3.01 6.04 -13.92
N ARG A 236 3.04 7.02 -14.83
CA ARG A 236 3.85 8.24 -14.65
C ARG A 236 3.42 9.04 -13.42
N SER A 237 2.11 9.28 -13.24
CA SER A 237 1.58 9.94 -12.04
C SER A 237 1.95 9.16 -10.78
N PHE A 238 1.82 7.83 -10.83
CA PHE A 238 2.18 6.97 -9.71
C PHE A 238 3.67 6.99 -9.37
N LEU A 239 4.56 7.01 -10.37
CA LEU A 239 6.01 7.10 -10.17
C LEU A 239 6.41 8.44 -9.53
N GLN A 240 5.76 9.55 -9.92
CA GLN A 240 5.97 10.84 -9.24
C GLN A 240 5.52 10.78 -7.78
N PHE A 241 4.38 10.13 -7.51
CA PHE A 241 3.91 9.90 -6.15
C PHE A 241 4.89 9.05 -5.32
N LEU A 242 5.47 7.98 -5.90
CA LEU A 242 6.50 7.18 -5.24
C LEU A 242 7.75 8.01 -4.91
N LEU A 243 8.15 8.95 -5.77
CA LEU A 243 9.27 9.85 -5.46
C LEU A 243 8.98 10.74 -4.25
N LEU A 244 7.74 11.19 -4.05
CA LEU A 244 7.37 11.98 -2.86
C LEU A 244 7.53 11.17 -1.57
N LEU A 245 7.26 9.86 -1.60
CA LEU A 245 7.45 8.98 -0.43
C LEU A 245 8.91 8.86 0.01
N ASN A 246 9.86 9.10 -0.90
CA ASN A 246 11.28 9.09 -0.58
C ASN A 246 11.71 10.31 0.24
N GLN A 247 10.84 11.31 0.38
CA GLN A 247 11.05 12.48 1.23
C GLN A 247 10.34 12.34 2.58
N HIS A 248 9.47 11.33 2.75
CA HIS A 248 8.74 11.16 4.00
C HIS A 248 9.68 10.73 5.15
N PRO A 249 9.49 11.24 6.39
CA PRO A 249 10.36 10.90 7.52
C PRO A 249 10.22 9.45 8.01
N PHE A 250 9.05 8.84 7.83
CA PHE A 250 8.88 7.40 8.11
C PHE A 250 9.62 6.55 7.07
N HIS A 251 10.76 6.01 7.47
CA HIS A 251 11.76 5.34 6.63
C HIS A 251 11.23 4.12 5.87
N LEU A 252 10.24 3.41 6.41
CA LEU A 252 9.68 2.22 5.77
C LEU A 252 8.89 2.58 4.50
N LEU A 253 8.28 3.77 4.42
CA LEU A 253 7.65 4.24 3.19
C LEU A 253 8.67 4.46 2.08
N SER A 254 9.81 5.06 2.42
CA SER A 254 10.90 5.25 1.46
C SER A 254 11.49 3.91 1.04
N LEU A 255 11.65 2.95 1.96
CA LEU A 255 12.08 1.58 1.60
C LEU A 255 11.12 0.93 0.59
N ASN A 256 9.82 0.97 0.85
CA ASN A 256 8.79 0.43 -0.05
C ASN A 256 8.80 1.12 -1.42
N SER A 257 8.97 2.44 -1.44
CA SER A 257 9.11 3.20 -2.68
C SER A 257 10.37 2.82 -3.45
N TYR A 258 11.52 2.68 -2.78
CA TYR A 258 12.76 2.24 -3.43
C TYR A 258 12.66 0.85 -4.04
N GLN A 259 12.04 -0.10 -3.35
CA GLN A 259 11.78 -1.43 -3.89
C GLN A 259 10.91 -1.35 -5.16
N ALA A 260 9.83 -0.57 -5.11
CA ALA A 260 8.94 -0.37 -6.25
C ALA A 260 9.66 0.29 -7.44
N LEU A 261 10.35 1.42 -7.21
CA LEU A 261 11.10 2.16 -8.22
C LEU A 261 12.18 1.31 -8.86
N ASN A 262 12.92 0.52 -8.07
CA ASN A 262 13.94 -0.37 -8.59
C ASN A 262 13.36 -1.40 -9.57
N LEU A 263 12.19 -1.95 -9.28
CA LEU A 263 11.50 -2.88 -10.19
C LEU A 263 11.13 -2.21 -11.52
N PHE A 264 10.66 -0.97 -11.50
CA PHE A 264 10.37 -0.22 -12.73
C PHE A 264 11.64 0.15 -13.49
N ILE A 265 12.71 0.56 -12.81
CA ILE A 265 14.01 0.84 -13.45
C ILE A 265 14.50 -0.39 -14.21
N ILE A 266 14.40 -1.57 -13.62
CA ILE A 266 14.87 -2.80 -14.27
C ILE A 266 13.95 -3.23 -15.43
N ARG A 267 12.63 -3.12 -15.28
CA ARG A 267 11.67 -3.78 -16.18
C ARG A 267 10.97 -2.85 -17.16
N GLN A 268 10.97 -1.55 -16.94
CA GLN A 268 10.24 -0.52 -17.71
C GLN A 268 11.05 0.79 -17.78
N THR A 269 12.30 0.68 -18.26
CA THR A 269 13.28 1.78 -18.33
C THR A 269 12.74 3.02 -19.07
N THR A 270 11.95 2.82 -20.11
CA THR A 270 11.40 3.88 -21.00
C THR A 270 10.42 4.82 -20.30
N LEU A 271 9.79 4.39 -19.20
CA LEU A 271 8.88 5.24 -18.42
C LEU A 271 9.64 6.20 -17.50
N LEU A 272 10.92 5.95 -17.27
CA LEU A 272 11.75 6.60 -16.26
C LEU A 272 12.86 7.47 -16.85
N SER A 273 13.08 7.42 -18.18
CA SER A 273 14.09 8.19 -18.90
C SER A 273 13.73 9.67 -19.10
N ASN A 274 12.92 10.25 -18.20
CA ASN A 274 12.62 11.67 -18.17
C ASN A 274 13.64 12.39 -17.27
N GLU A 275 14.33 13.40 -17.81
CA GLU A 275 15.32 14.20 -17.10
C GLU A 275 14.82 14.72 -15.75
N GLN A 276 13.61 15.28 -15.68
CA GLN A 276 13.05 15.81 -14.44
C GLN A 276 12.86 14.72 -13.39
N PHE A 277 12.45 13.52 -13.82
CA PHE A 277 12.31 12.37 -12.93
C PHE A 277 13.68 11.95 -12.39
N CYS A 278 14.68 11.83 -13.26
CA CYS A 278 16.05 11.47 -12.92
C CYS A 278 16.68 12.44 -11.91
N LEU A 279 16.52 13.76 -12.13
CA LEU A 279 17.02 14.80 -11.22
C LEU A 279 16.35 14.71 -9.84
N LYS A 280 15.03 14.52 -9.78
CA LYS A 280 14.32 14.31 -8.51
C LYS A 280 14.79 13.05 -7.79
N LEU A 281 15.02 11.96 -8.52
CA LEU A 281 15.53 10.72 -7.94
C LEU A 281 16.93 10.93 -7.36
N ILE A 282 17.84 11.59 -8.07
CA ILE A 282 19.19 11.92 -7.58
C ILE A 282 19.12 12.75 -6.30
N PHE A 283 18.26 13.78 -6.27
CA PHE A 283 18.06 14.60 -5.08
C PHE A 283 17.59 13.77 -3.86
N ASN A 284 16.61 12.90 -4.07
CA ASN A 284 16.10 12.01 -3.03
C ASN A 284 17.15 11.00 -2.55
N LEU A 285 17.96 10.45 -3.47
CA LEU A 285 19.06 9.55 -3.12
C LEU A 285 20.10 10.25 -2.24
N LYS A 286 20.45 11.51 -2.56
CA LYS A 286 21.35 12.31 -1.74
C LYS A 286 20.82 12.48 -0.32
N GLN A 287 19.57 12.92 -0.16
CA GLN A 287 18.95 13.06 1.16
C GLN A 287 18.95 11.75 1.95
N SER A 288 18.66 10.64 1.27
CA SER A 288 18.55 9.33 1.89
C SER A 288 19.85 8.72 2.38
N LEU A 289 20.98 9.11 1.77
CA LEU A 289 22.31 8.76 2.27
C LEU A 289 22.66 9.47 3.59
N HIS A 290 22.01 10.59 3.91
CA HIS A 290 22.27 11.41 5.11
C HIS A 290 21.29 11.18 6.28
N ARG A 291 20.33 10.25 6.14
CA ARG A 291 19.21 10.01 7.10
C ARG A 291 19.57 9.40 8.46
N ILE A 292 20.85 9.22 8.79
CA ILE A 292 21.29 8.26 9.82
C ILE A 292 21.99 8.92 11.00
N HIS A 293 22.18 10.24 10.95
CA HIS A 293 22.75 10.96 12.07
C HIS A 293 21.63 11.31 13.05
N PHE A 294 21.35 10.39 13.97
CA PHE A 294 20.62 10.73 15.19
C PHE A 294 21.57 11.55 16.06
N PRO A 295 21.27 12.82 16.33
CA PRO A 295 22.10 13.59 17.24
C PRO A 295 22.00 12.97 18.64
N PRO A 296 23.12 12.84 19.38
CA PRO A 296 23.12 12.23 20.69
C PRO A 296 22.19 13.01 21.65
N PRO A 297 21.51 12.32 22.58
CA PRO A 297 20.54 12.93 23.52
C PRO A 297 21.15 14.00 24.44
N SER A 298 22.49 14.04 24.57
CA SER A 298 23.23 15.06 25.31
C SER A 298 23.46 16.37 24.54
N SER A 299 22.94 16.49 23.31
CA SER A 299 23.00 17.73 22.52
C SER A 299 21.81 18.68 22.77
N SER A 300 21.23 18.65 23.98
CA SER A 300 20.32 19.71 24.45
C SER A 300 20.98 21.10 24.51
N SER A 301 22.30 21.18 24.25
CA SER A 301 23.09 22.41 24.16
C SER A 301 23.58 22.76 22.74
N MET A 302 23.17 22.05 21.68
CA MET A 302 23.17 22.69 20.34
C MET A 302 21.99 23.65 20.28
N SER A 303 22.10 24.70 21.10
CA SER A 303 21.27 25.89 21.00
C SER A 303 21.25 26.32 19.54
N ALA A 304 20.08 26.77 19.08
CA ALA A 304 19.84 27.32 17.75
C ALA A 304 20.86 28.40 17.32
N ALA A 305 21.72 28.88 18.23
CA ALA A 305 22.76 29.87 18.02
C ALA A 305 24.00 29.41 17.21
N PHE A 306 24.25 28.11 16.98
CA PHE A 306 25.38 27.66 16.15
C PHE A 306 25.03 27.34 14.68
N ILE A 307 23.75 27.40 14.31
CA ILE A 307 23.27 27.24 12.92
C ILE A 307 22.90 28.62 12.32
N ASP A 308 23.43 29.70 12.88
CA ASP A 308 23.34 31.04 12.31
C ASP A 308 24.54 31.27 11.38
N ASN A 309 24.50 30.73 10.14
CA ASN A 309 24.63 31.54 8.91
C ASN A 309 25.00 30.85 7.58
N GLU A 310 25.42 29.58 7.46
CA GLU A 310 26.00 29.16 6.15
C GLU A 310 25.57 27.82 5.52
N ASN A 311 24.54 27.12 5.98
CA ASN A 311 24.02 26.00 5.18
C ASN A 311 22.55 25.67 5.49
N GLU A 312 21.62 26.29 4.76
CA GLU A 312 20.19 25.93 4.76
C GLU A 312 19.97 24.42 4.53
N ILE A 313 20.83 23.79 3.74
CA ILE A 313 20.83 22.35 3.48
C ILE A 313 21.05 21.54 4.76
N LEU A 314 22.02 21.94 5.61
CA LEU A 314 22.31 21.24 6.85
C LEU A 314 21.19 21.40 7.87
N LYS A 315 20.59 22.60 7.95
CA LYS A 315 19.43 22.86 8.80
C LYS A 315 18.22 22.02 8.39
N THR A 316 17.96 21.93 7.09
CA THR A 316 16.87 21.11 6.52
C THR A 316 17.10 19.63 6.81
N GLN A 317 18.33 19.14 6.62
CA GLN A 317 18.69 17.76 6.91
C GLN A 317 18.57 17.43 8.41
N TYR A 318 18.98 18.34 9.28
CA TYR A 318 18.84 18.16 10.73
C TYR A 318 17.36 18.05 11.15
N MET A 319 16.51 18.95 10.68
CA MET A 319 15.07 18.90 10.96
C MET A 319 14.42 17.62 10.42
N HIS A 320 14.78 17.22 9.20
CA HIS A 320 14.31 15.95 8.61
C HIS A 320 14.73 14.74 9.46
N ASN A 321 15.98 14.69 9.94
CA ASN A 321 16.46 13.61 10.79
C ASN A 321 15.74 13.56 12.14
N GLN A 322 15.36 14.71 12.72
CA GLN A 322 14.53 14.76 13.93
C GLN A 322 13.13 14.18 13.70
N GLN A 323 12.52 14.46 12.55
CA GLN A 323 11.24 13.86 12.19
C GLN A 323 11.38 12.34 12.02
N CYS A 324 12.44 11.86 11.34
CA CYS A 324 12.74 10.42 11.22
C CYS A 324 12.88 9.75 12.59
N PHE A 325 13.56 10.43 13.53
CA PHE A 325 13.78 9.91 14.88
C PHE A 325 12.46 9.68 15.63
N ILE A 326 11.47 10.58 15.49
CA ILE A 326 10.15 10.37 16.10
C ILE A 326 9.54 9.06 15.61
N TYR A 327 9.53 8.81 14.29
CA TYR A 327 8.98 7.57 13.76
C TYR A 327 9.77 6.32 14.19
N ALA A 328 11.10 6.43 14.28
CA ALA A 328 11.94 5.32 14.74
C ALA A 328 11.64 4.93 16.20
N LEU A 329 11.39 5.91 17.09
CA LEU A 329 11.05 5.66 18.50
C LEU A 329 9.76 4.85 18.69
N PHE A 330 8.81 4.94 17.76
CA PHE A 330 7.57 4.14 17.84
C PHE A 330 7.71 2.74 17.25
N GLU A 331 8.67 2.52 16.34
CA GLU A 331 8.80 1.24 15.63
C GLU A 331 9.88 0.32 16.24
N TYR A 332 10.87 0.89 16.91
CA TYR A 332 12.01 0.14 17.43
C TYR A 332 12.19 0.39 18.92
N ASP A 333 12.39 -0.70 19.66
CA ASP A 333 12.59 -0.64 21.11
C ASP A 333 14.01 -0.16 21.48
N SER A 334 14.95 -0.22 20.53
CA SER A 334 16.33 0.24 20.70
C SER A 334 16.97 0.71 19.39
N GLU A 335 18.02 1.52 19.52
CA GLU A 335 18.88 1.94 18.42
C GLU A 335 19.54 0.75 17.72
N GLU A 336 19.96 -0.26 18.50
CA GLU A 336 20.52 -1.51 17.96
C GLU A 336 19.50 -2.21 17.05
N GLN A 337 18.24 -2.29 17.46
CA GLN A 337 17.18 -2.87 16.66
C GLN A 337 16.95 -2.07 15.36
N PHE A 338 16.98 -0.74 15.43
CA PHE A 338 16.89 0.12 14.25
C PHE A 338 18.03 -0.18 13.25
N PHE A 339 19.28 -0.21 13.73
CA PHE A 339 20.44 -0.44 12.86
C PHE A 339 20.47 -1.85 12.26
N TRP A 340 20.25 -2.88 13.08
CA TRP A 340 20.32 -4.27 12.64
C TRP A 340 19.14 -4.68 11.76
N LYS A 341 17.90 -4.35 12.16
CA LYS A 341 16.71 -4.82 11.43
C LYS A 341 16.41 -3.97 10.20
N PHE A 342 16.48 -2.65 10.33
CA PHE A 342 16.01 -1.76 9.28
C PHE A 342 17.14 -1.15 8.47
N PHE A 343 18.12 -0.53 9.14
CA PHE A 343 19.12 0.27 8.42
C PHE A 343 19.96 -0.58 7.45
N SER A 344 20.32 -1.81 7.84
CA SER A 344 21.00 -2.76 6.96
C SER A 344 20.18 -3.07 5.70
N GLN A 345 18.89 -3.38 5.86
CA GLN A 345 17.98 -3.65 4.74
C GLN A 345 17.79 -2.41 3.86
N TYR A 346 17.58 -1.25 4.49
CA TYR A 346 17.41 0.03 3.82
C TYR A 346 18.61 0.39 2.95
N ARG A 347 19.82 0.26 3.50
CA ARG A 347 21.06 0.51 2.77
C ARG A 347 21.22 -0.46 1.60
N SER A 348 20.88 -1.74 1.77
CA SER A 348 20.93 -2.74 0.71
C SER A 348 19.99 -2.40 -0.45
N GLU A 349 18.73 -2.06 -0.17
CA GLU A 349 17.77 -1.67 -1.21
C GLU A 349 18.14 -0.34 -1.88
N LEU A 350 18.64 0.63 -1.12
CA LEU A 350 19.16 1.89 -1.65
C LEU A 350 20.33 1.65 -2.60
N GLN A 351 21.26 0.76 -2.24
CA GLN A 351 22.38 0.38 -3.11
C GLN A 351 21.92 -0.32 -4.39
N LYS A 352 20.94 -1.22 -4.31
CA LYS A 352 20.34 -1.86 -5.51
C LYS A 352 19.75 -0.80 -6.44
N LEU A 353 18.97 0.12 -5.88
CA LEU A 353 18.35 1.20 -6.64
C LEU A 353 19.40 2.10 -7.32
N ILE A 354 20.45 2.51 -6.58
CA ILE A 354 21.54 3.32 -7.14
C ILE A 354 22.23 2.58 -8.28
N LYS A 355 22.57 1.29 -8.08
CA LYS A 355 23.21 0.47 -9.13
C LYS A 355 22.35 0.36 -10.38
N SER A 356 21.07 0.01 -10.21
CA SER A 356 20.13 -0.10 -11.33
C SER A 356 19.90 1.24 -12.02
N PHE A 357 19.84 2.34 -11.28
CA PHE A 357 19.70 3.69 -11.84
C PHE A 357 20.94 4.10 -12.65
N ILE A 358 22.15 3.90 -12.12
CA ILE A 358 23.40 4.14 -12.86
C ILE A 358 23.44 3.27 -14.12
N GLY A 359 23.07 1.99 -14.02
CA GLY A 359 22.99 1.07 -15.15
C GLY A 359 22.06 1.51 -16.29
N LEU A 360 21.08 2.42 -16.04
CA LEU A 360 20.27 3.01 -17.11
C LEU A 360 21.09 3.84 -18.10
N PHE A 361 22.12 4.52 -17.61
CA PHE A 361 22.93 5.48 -18.39
C PHE A 361 24.25 4.88 -18.84
N PHE A 362 24.77 3.96 -18.03
CA PHE A 362 26.05 3.32 -18.23
C PHE A 362 25.85 1.82 -18.44
N THR A 363 24.94 1.45 -19.34
CA THR A 363 25.01 0.11 -19.92
C THR A 363 26.41 -0.08 -20.46
N GLU A 364 27.23 -0.89 -19.78
CA GLU A 364 28.41 -1.50 -20.39
C GLU A 364 27.92 -2.07 -21.75
N THR A 365 28.51 -1.78 -22.91
CA THR A 365 29.92 -2.07 -23.27
C THR A 365 30.43 -3.34 -22.59
N VAL A 366 29.60 -4.39 -22.58
CA VAL A 366 30.06 -5.78 -22.54
C VAL A 366 29.71 -6.38 -23.89
N GLU A 367 30.73 -6.56 -24.72
CA GLU A 367 30.72 -7.58 -25.78
C GLU A 367 30.61 -8.99 -25.17
#